data_AF-A0A5C4QQA4-F1
#
_entry.id   AF-A0A5C4QQA4-F1
#
_cell.length_a   1.000
_cell.length_b   1.000
_cell.length_c   1.000
_cell.angle_alpha   90.00
_cell.angle_beta   90.00
_cell.angle_gamma   90.00
#
_symmetry.space_group_name_H-M   'P 1'
#
loop_
_entity.id
_entity.type
_entity.pdbx_description
1 polymer ?
#
loop_
_entity_poly.entity_id
_entity_poly.type
_entity_poly.pdbx_seq_one_letter_code
_entity_poly.pdbx_strand_id
1 'polypeptide(L)' 'MTRLHSHLHLHRLYFPAATAAQTHAEHQRVAAAIVAGEPAAATAAMRAHLTAARERHLPAFDQQPAPGQTRGAG' A
#
# COMPACT_ATOMS: atom_id res chain seq x y z
N MET A 1 13.80 11.32 7.57
CA MET A 1 13.55 9.88 7.29
C MET A 1 12.19 9.38 7.81
N THR A 2 11.20 10.25 7.98
CA THR A 2 9.96 9.92 8.72
C THR A 2 8.93 9.19 7.86
N ARG A 3 8.78 9.56 6.58
CA ARG A 3 7.80 8.96 5.65
C ARG A 3 8.00 7.47 5.36
N LEU A 4 9.26 7.02 5.25
CA LEU A 4 9.57 5.61 4.99
C LEU A 4 9.16 4.73 6.18
N HIS A 5 9.41 5.21 7.39
CA HIS A 5 9.05 4.51 8.61
C HIS A 5 7.53 4.38 8.79
N SER A 6 6.78 5.46 8.53
CA SER A 6 5.30 5.44 8.57
C SER A 6 4.70 4.42 7.60
N HIS A 7 5.30 4.28 6.42
CA HIS A 7 4.82 3.37 5.38
C HIS A 7 4.99 1.89 5.76
N LEU A 8 6.11 1.53 6.39
CA LEU A 8 6.37 0.17 6.86
C LEU A 8 5.43 -0.25 8.00
N HIS A 9 5.04 0.66 8.90
CA HIS A 9 4.11 0.36 9.99
C HIS A 9 2.67 0.13 9.51
N LEU A 10 2.20 0.90 8.52
CA LEU A 10 0.88 0.66 7.91
C LEU A 10 0.78 -0.71 7.25
N HIS A 11 1.87 -1.21 6.65
CA HIS A 11 1.89 -2.52 6.00
C HIS A 11 1.56 -3.67 6.96
N ARG A 12 2.06 -3.59 8.20
CA ARG A 12 1.92 -4.68 9.17
C ARG A 12 0.50 -4.82 9.74
N LEU A 13 -0.32 -3.77 9.66
CA LEU A 13 -1.67 -3.75 10.24
C LEU A 13 -2.76 -4.14 9.24
N TYR A 14 -2.53 -3.98 7.94
CA TYR A 14 -3.60 -4.07 6.92
C TYR A 14 -3.33 -5.01 5.76
N PHE A 15 -2.19 -5.73 5.72
CA PHE A 15 -1.84 -6.57 4.57
C PHE A 15 -2.03 -8.07 4.86
N PRO A 16 -2.97 -8.74 4.18
CA PRO A 16 -3.03 -10.20 4.14
C PRO A 16 -1.79 -10.78 3.44
N ALA A 17 -1.35 -11.98 3.84
CA ALA A 17 -0.16 -12.64 3.29
C ALA A 17 -0.17 -12.80 1.75
N ALA A 18 -1.36 -12.82 1.11
CA ALA A 18 -1.52 -12.95 -0.33
C ALA A 18 -0.98 -11.76 -1.16
N THR A 19 -0.94 -10.54 -0.59
CA THR A 19 -0.41 -9.35 -1.28
C THR A 19 1.05 -9.05 -0.94
N ALA A 20 1.67 -9.86 -0.07
CA ALA A 20 3.02 -9.65 0.42
C ALA A 20 4.07 -9.82 -0.67
N ALA A 21 3.94 -10.83 -1.55
CA ALA A 21 4.90 -11.09 -2.63
C ALA A 21 4.95 -9.95 -3.66
N GLN A 22 3.78 -9.46 -4.08
CA GLN A 22 3.67 -8.34 -5.01
C GLN A 22 4.23 -7.04 -4.40
N THR A 23 3.89 -6.77 -3.13
CA THR A 23 4.41 -5.61 -2.40
C THR A 23 5.94 -5.68 -2.24
N HIS A 24 6.49 -6.87 -2.01
CA HIS A 24 7.93 -7.07 -1.93
C HIS A 24 8.64 -6.74 -3.26
N ALA A 25 8.09 -7.20 -4.39
CA ALA A 25 8.64 -6.86 -5.71
C ALA A 25 8.57 -5.35 -6.00
N GLU A 26 7.50 -4.68 -5.57
CA GLU A 26 7.38 -3.22 -5.64
C GLU A 26 8.48 -2.52 -4.81
N HIS A 27 8.76 -3.00 -3.59
CA HIS A 27 9.82 -2.46 -2.73
C HIS A 27 11.21 -2.68 -3.31
N GLN A 28 11.49 -3.85 -3.89
CA GLN A 28 12.77 -4.14 -4.53
C GLN A 28 13.07 -3.15 -5.66
N ARG A 29 12.07 -2.76 -6.46
CA ARG A 29 12.25 -1.75 -7.51
C ARG A 29 12.62 -0.38 -6.95
N VAL A 30 11.99 0.04 -5.85
CA VAL A 30 12.34 1.29 -5.16
C VAL A 30 13.77 1.22 -4.62
N ALA A 31 14.12 0.14 -3.94
CA ALA A 31 15.45 -0.06 -3.36
C ALA A 31 16.54 -0.07 -4.44
N ALA A 32 16.30 -0.75 -5.57
CA ALA A 32 17.22 -0.78 -6.70
C ALA A 32 17.50 0.64 -7.25
N ALA A 33 16.46 1.46 -7.41
CA ALA A 33 16.63 2.84 -7.88
C ALA A 33 17.39 3.73 -6.89
N ILE A 34 17.19 3.51 -5.57
CA ILE A 34 17.95 4.21 -4.53
C ILE A 34 19.43 3.80 -4.55
N VAL A 35 19.71 2.50 -4.63
CA VAL A 35 21.09 1.97 -4.70
C VAL A 35 21.80 2.46 -5.96
N ALA A 36 21.09 2.59 -7.07
CA ALA A 36 21.63 3.15 -8.31
C ALA A 36 21.87 4.67 -8.26
N GLY A 37 21.42 5.37 -7.21
CA GLY A 37 21.56 6.82 -7.10
C GLY A 37 20.62 7.59 -8.04
N GLU A 38 19.49 6.99 -8.44
CA GLU A 38 18.56 7.54 -9.44
C GLU A 38 17.30 8.13 -8.77
N PRO A 39 17.32 9.41 -8.35
CA PRO A 39 16.24 9.99 -7.55
C PRO A 39 14.90 10.08 -8.30
N ALA A 40 14.94 10.32 -9.61
CA ALA A 40 13.74 10.35 -10.45
C ALA A 40 13.11 8.95 -10.55
N ALA A 41 13.93 7.92 -10.76
CA ALA A 41 13.47 6.54 -10.82
C ALA A 41 12.90 6.07 -9.47
N ALA A 42 13.56 6.41 -8.35
CA ALA A 42 13.07 6.09 -7.01
C ALA A 42 11.72 6.77 -6.74
N THR A 43 11.56 8.02 -7.17
CA THR A 43 10.30 8.76 -7.04
C THR A 43 9.17 8.11 -7.85
N ALA A 44 9.45 7.75 -9.10
CA ALA A 44 8.49 7.09 -9.98
C ALA A 44 8.07 5.71 -9.42
N ALA A 45 9.03 4.91 -8.98
CA ALA A 45 8.78 3.60 -8.37
C ALA A 45 7.94 3.71 -7.09
N MET A 46 8.23 4.69 -6.23
CA MET A 46 7.45 4.92 -5.02
C MET A 46 6.03 5.38 -5.34
N ARG A 47 5.84 6.24 -6.35
CA ARG A 47 4.50 6.66 -6.79
C ARG A 47 3.68 5.47 -7.29
N ALA A 48 4.28 4.62 -8.13
CA ALA A 48 3.64 3.41 -8.64
C ALA A 48 3.22 2.47 -7.49
N HIS A 49 4.11 2.26 -6.50
CA HIS A 49 3.81 1.45 -5.32
C HIS A 49 2.61 1.98 -4.52
N LEU A 50 2.56 3.30 -4.27
CA LEU A 50 1.47 3.93 -3.53
C LEU A 50 0.13 3.88 -4.27
N THR A 51 0.14 4.11 -5.59
CA THR A 51 -1.06 4.00 -6.43
C THR A 51 -1.59 2.57 -6.42
N ALA A 52 -0.73 1.58 -6.65
CA ALA A 52 -1.13 0.17 -6.66
C ALA A 52 -1.63 -0.29 -5.27
N ALA A 53 -0.99 0.16 -4.19
CA ALA A 53 -1.49 -0.08 -2.84
C ALA A 53 -2.89 0.51 -2.63
N ARG A 54 -3.11 1.77 -3.04
CA ARG A 54 -4.41 2.42 -2.95
C ARG A 54 -5.50 1.65 -3.72
N GLU A 55 -5.23 1.24 -4.95
CA GLU A 55 -6.17 0.49 -5.78
C GLU A 55 -6.54 -0.86 -5.15
N ARG A 56 -5.56 -1.56 -4.55
CA ARG A 56 -5.82 -2.82 -3.82
C ARG A 56 -6.71 -2.63 -2.60
N HIS A 57 -6.65 -1.46 -1.95
CA HIS A 57 -7.42 -1.18 -0.73
C HIS A 57 -8.77 -0.51 -0.99
N LEU A 58 -8.98 0.12 -2.15
CA LEU A 58 -10.22 0.82 -2.47
C LEU A 58 -11.48 -0.07 -2.27
N PRO A 59 -11.50 -1.36 -2.71
CA PRO A 59 -12.64 -2.23 -2.45
C PRO A 59 -12.93 -2.48 -0.97
N ALA A 60 -11.91 -2.47 -0.10
CA ALA A 60 -12.09 -2.66 1.34
C ALA A 60 -12.79 -1.45 2.00
N PHE A 61 -12.64 -0.26 1.44
CA PHE A 61 -13.32 0.95 1.91
C PHE A 61 -14.73 1.09 1.33
N ASP A 62 -14.98 0.60 0.11
CA ASP A 62 -16.32 0.58 -0.51
C ASP A 62 -17.26 -0.45 0.16
N GLN A 63 -16.71 -1.47 0.81
CA GLN A 63 -17.48 -2.48 1.55
C GLN A 63 -17.75 -2.12 3.02
N GLN A 64 -17.33 -0.94 3.49
CA GLN A 64 -17.71 -0.45 4.81
C GLN A 64 -19.11 0.17 4.70
N PRO A 65 -20.16 -0.42 5.31
CA PRO A 65 -21.47 0.22 5.32
C PRO A 65 -21.35 1.56 6.04
N ALA A 66 -22.03 2.59 5.51
CA ALA A 66 -22.13 3.87 6.18
C ALA A 66 -22.57 3.67 7.65
N PRO A 67 -21.95 4.36 8.63
CA PRO A 67 -22.35 4.24 10.03
C PRO A 67 -23.84 4.62 10.14
N GLY A 68 -24.68 3.64 10.49
CA GLY A 68 -26.13 3.79 10.63
C GLY A 68 -26.98 2.69 9.99
N GLN A 69 -26.43 1.80 9.16
CA GLN A 69 -27.19 0.67 8.62
C GLN A 69 -26.96 -0.60 9.43
N THR A 70 -27.59 -0.68 10.61
CA THR A 70 -27.87 -1.96 11.26
C THR A 70 -28.70 -2.82 10.32
N ARG A 71 -28.13 -3.96 9.91
CA ARG A 71 -28.84 -5.02 9.19
C ARG A 71 -29.90 -5.57 10.14
N GLY A 72 -31.13 -5.06 10.04
CA GLY A 72 -32.30 -5.62 10.69
C GLY A 72 -32.51 -7.04 10.19
N ALA A 73 -32.38 -8.00 11.09
CA ALA A 73 -32.90 -9.34 10.94
C ALA A 73 -34.39 -9.32 11.34
N GLY A 74 -35.25 -9.95 10.55
CA GLY A 74 -36.68 -10.13 10.85
C GLY A 74 -37.56 -9.82 9.66
#